data_AF-A0A8B8AHE5-F1
#
_entry.id   AF-A0A8B8AHE5-F1
#
_cell.length_a   1.000
_cell.length_b   1.000
_cell.length_c   1.000
_cell.angle_alpha   90.00
_cell.angle_beta   90.00
_cell.angle_gamma   90.00
#
_symmetry.space_group_name_H-M   'P 1'
#
loop_
_entity.id
_entity.type
_entity.pdbx_description
1 polymer ?
#
loop_
_entity_poly.entity_id
_entity_poly.type
_entity_poly.pdbx_seq_one_letter_code
_entity_poly.pdbx_strand_id
1 'polypeptide(L)'
;MRGKDVFYCLITTLITSFTMISAADSCPISLKTVIKVESCPKTEKEWVENAIKMRCETYASQCSEPGKLKYHCAINASGGLVEVCAYEQNILYGQCTEYSESGNLIMGSKNFTCYNITNNRCPDFYLSTKAYKYPECYLLIKKTTEIQQPAPTNEQSSPSVDLTTASNISHEKTENESGIDLPNFAVTVLSVVIAREILP
;
A
#
# COMPACT_ATOMS: atom_id res chain seq x y z
N MET A 1 26.90 31.72 42.24
CA MET A 1 26.48 30.58 41.38
C MET A 1 27.72 30.10 40.67
N ARG A 2 28.03 28.80 40.74
CA ARG A 2 29.33 28.26 40.37
C ARG A 2 29.29 28.00 38.86
N GLY A 3 30.36 28.28 38.10
CA GLY A 3 30.36 28.21 36.63
C GLY A 3 29.92 26.87 36.02
N LYS A 4 29.89 25.79 36.83
CA LYS A 4 29.34 24.48 36.48
C LYS A 4 27.82 24.49 36.29
N ASP A 5 27.11 25.35 37.02
CA ASP A 5 25.65 25.49 36.95
C ASP A 5 25.19 26.16 35.65
N VAL A 6 26.00 27.12 35.17
CA VAL A 6 25.76 27.84 33.90
C VAL A 6 26.06 26.95 32.70
N PHE A 7 27.13 26.15 32.77
CA PHE A 7 27.52 25.22 31.71
C PHE A 7 26.48 24.09 31.53
N TYR A 8 25.93 23.56 32.63
CA TYR A 8 24.87 22.55 32.58
C TYR A 8 23.58 23.11 31.96
N CYS A 9 23.25 24.38 32.22
CA CYS A 9 22.10 25.08 31.63
C CYS A 9 22.25 25.33 30.11
N LEU A 10 23.47 25.64 29.65
CA LEU A 10 23.74 25.85 28.22
C LEU A 10 23.68 24.53 27.43
N ILE A 11 24.12 23.42 28.03
CA ILE A 11 24.05 22.11 27.37
C ILE A 11 22.61 21.57 27.34
N THR A 12 21.81 21.77 28.38
CA THR A 12 20.40 21.31 28.39
C THR A 12 19.49 22.11 27.44
N THR A 13 19.78 23.41 27.23
CA THR A 13 19.04 24.25 26.28
C THR A 13 19.36 23.93 24.81
N LEU A 14 20.59 23.52 24.48
CA LEU A 14 20.96 23.09 23.11
C LEU A 14 20.36 21.73 22.72
N ILE A 15 20.13 20.83 23.68
CA ILE A 15 19.57 19.49 23.41
C ILE A 15 18.04 19.52 23.23
N THR A 16 17.35 20.55 23.74
CA THR A 16 15.87 20.63 23.72
C THR A 16 15.29 21.25 22.44
N SER A 17 16.11 21.72 21.50
CA SER A 17 15.65 22.42 20.28
C SER A 17 15.67 21.60 18.98
N PHE A 18 15.95 20.29 19.02
CA PHE A 18 15.81 19.40 17.85
C PHE A 18 14.58 18.50 17.99
N THR A 19 13.38 19.09 17.94
CA THR A 19 12.18 18.31 17.64
C THR A 19 12.21 17.99 16.14
N MET A 20 12.61 16.76 15.79
CA MET A 20 12.39 16.23 14.45
C MET A 20 10.87 16.22 14.20
N ILE A 21 10.37 17.17 13.41
CA ILE A 21 9.01 17.09 12.88
C ILE A 21 9.06 15.98 11.83
N SER A 22 8.74 14.74 12.22
CA SER A 22 8.50 13.67 11.26
C SER A 22 7.29 14.09 10.42
N ALA A 23 7.51 14.28 9.12
CA ALA A 23 6.42 14.39 8.16
C ALA A 23 5.47 13.21 8.37
N ALA A 24 4.18 13.48 8.52
CA ALA A 24 3.21 12.40 8.64
C ALA A 24 2.99 11.80 7.26
N ASP A 25 3.08 10.48 7.12
CA ASP A 25 2.83 9.82 5.83
C ASP A 25 1.33 9.60 5.54
N SER A 26 0.45 10.06 6.44
CA SER A 26 -1.00 9.94 6.32
C SER A 26 -1.72 11.20 6.79
N CYS A 27 -2.94 11.39 6.28
CA CYS A 27 -3.91 12.33 6.83
C CYS A 27 -5.13 11.57 7.38
N PRO A 28 -5.64 11.87 8.58
CA PRO A 28 -6.81 11.20 9.15
C PRO A 28 -8.09 11.30 8.30
N ILE A 29 -8.21 12.35 7.47
CA ILE A 29 -9.39 12.53 6.62
C ILE A 29 -9.49 11.46 5.53
N SER A 30 -8.37 10.85 5.13
CA SER A 30 -8.33 9.92 3.99
C SER A 30 -9.29 8.74 4.16
N LEU A 31 -9.35 8.14 5.35
CA LEU A 31 -10.27 7.04 5.69
C LEU A 31 -11.75 7.40 5.46
N LYS A 32 -12.14 8.67 5.62
CA LYS A 32 -13.51 9.13 5.44
C LYS A 32 -13.85 9.45 3.98
N THR A 33 -12.84 9.51 3.11
CA THR A 33 -13.00 9.85 1.69
C THR A 33 -12.96 8.63 0.77
N VAL A 34 -12.77 7.43 1.31
CA VAL A 34 -12.68 6.20 0.52
C VAL A 34 -14.01 5.93 -0.18
N ILE A 35 -13.97 5.83 -1.51
CA ILE A 35 -15.11 5.49 -2.34
C ILE A 35 -14.71 4.30 -3.22
N LYS A 36 -15.44 3.20 -3.12
CA LYS A 36 -15.25 2.05 -4.03
C LYS A 36 -15.73 2.40 -5.43
N VAL A 37 -14.94 2.04 -6.44
CA VAL A 37 -15.25 2.32 -7.85
C VAL A 37 -15.01 1.10 -8.73
N GLU A 38 -15.69 1.05 -9.87
CA GLU A 38 -15.54 -0.03 -10.86
C GLU A 38 -14.34 0.18 -11.79
N SER A 39 -13.87 1.42 -11.91
CA SER A 39 -12.77 1.77 -12.80
C SER A 39 -12.04 3.02 -12.33
N CYS A 40 -10.72 3.02 -12.53
CA CYS A 40 -9.88 4.20 -12.37
C CYS A 40 -9.64 4.94 -13.69
N PRO A 41 -9.30 6.24 -13.62
CA PRO A 41 -8.85 7.02 -14.77
C PRO A 41 -7.68 6.35 -15.51
N LYS A 42 -7.73 6.40 -16.84
CA LYS A 42 -6.69 5.87 -17.73
C LYS A 42 -5.97 6.96 -18.52
N THR A 43 -6.40 8.21 -18.35
CA THR A 43 -5.81 9.39 -18.98
C THR A 43 -5.67 10.53 -17.97
N GLU A 44 -4.80 11.50 -18.27
CA GLU A 44 -4.65 12.68 -17.42
C GLU A 44 -5.93 13.51 -17.36
N LYS A 45 -6.67 13.58 -18.48
CA LYS A 45 -7.95 14.29 -18.54
C LYS A 45 -8.97 13.68 -17.58
N GLU A 46 -9.18 12.37 -17.65
CA GLU A 46 -10.08 11.65 -16.72
C GLU A 46 -9.63 11.81 -15.26
N TRP A 47 -8.32 11.78 -15.01
CA TRP A 47 -7.78 11.97 -13.67
C TRP A 47 -8.10 13.37 -13.13
N VAL A 48 -7.94 14.41 -13.94
CA VAL A 48 -8.28 15.79 -13.56
C VAL A 48 -9.77 15.95 -13.32
N GLU A 49 -10.61 15.38 -14.19
CA GLU A 49 -12.08 15.42 -14.05
C GLU A 49 -12.53 14.77 -12.73
N ASN A 50 -11.99 13.59 -12.40
CA ASN A 50 -12.32 12.90 -11.15
C ASN A 50 -11.74 13.62 -9.93
N ALA A 51 -10.52 14.18 -10.02
CA ALA A 51 -9.93 14.97 -8.95
C ALA A 51 -10.78 16.20 -8.59
N ILE A 52 -11.26 16.93 -9.61
CA ILE A 52 -12.16 18.08 -9.45
C ILE A 52 -13.49 17.65 -8.81
N LYS A 53 -14.01 16.47 -9.17
CA LYS A 53 -15.23 15.93 -8.57
C LYS A 53 -15.04 15.56 -7.10
N MET A 54 -13.87 14.99 -6.74
CA MET A 54 -13.58 14.55 -5.39
C MET A 54 -13.22 15.69 -4.42
N ARG A 55 -12.69 16.82 -4.94
CA ARG A 55 -12.47 18.07 -4.19
C ARG A 55 -11.60 17.90 -2.93
N CYS A 56 -10.49 17.18 -3.06
CA CYS A 56 -9.62 16.89 -1.92
C CYS A 56 -9.08 18.15 -1.23
N GLU A 57 -8.95 19.27 -1.95
CA GLU A 57 -8.54 20.56 -1.40
C GLU A 57 -9.45 21.08 -0.29
N THR A 58 -10.73 20.70 -0.28
CA THR A 58 -11.70 21.10 0.77
C THR A 58 -11.37 20.49 2.13
N TYR A 59 -10.59 19.41 2.15
CA TYR A 59 -10.17 18.70 3.35
C TYR A 59 -8.75 19.05 3.78
N ALA A 60 -7.99 19.77 2.95
CA ALA A 60 -6.56 19.95 3.12
C ALA A 60 -6.18 20.62 4.45
N SER A 61 -7.01 21.54 4.97
CA SER A 61 -6.78 22.20 6.26
C SER A 61 -6.89 21.28 7.48
N GLN A 62 -7.39 20.05 7.31
CA GLN A 62 -7.48 19.03 8.36
C GLN A 62 -6.22 18.14 8.42
N CYS A 63 -5.25 18.42 7.56
CA CYS A 63 -4.03 17.64 7.39
C CYS A 63 -2.81 18.45 7.84
N SER A 64 -1.79 17.75 8.36
CA SER A 64 -0.50 18.35 8.72
C SER A 64 0.28 18.86 7.50
N GLU A 65 0.08 18.24 6.35
CA GLU A 65 0.70 18.60 5.07
C GLU A 65 -0.38 18.83 4.00
N PRO A 66 -1.10 19.97 4.04
CA PRO A 66 -2.23 20.25 3.14
C PRO A 66 -1.87 20.10 1.65
N GLY A 67 -0.65 20.49 1.27
CA GLY A 67 -0.17 20.43 -0.12
C GLY A 67 -0.01 19.01 -0.66
N LYS A 68 0.17 18.01 0.21
CA LYS A 68 0.29 16.60 -0.16
C LYS A 68 -1.04 15.91 -0.34
N LEU A 69 -2.14 16.43 0.23
CA LEU A 69 -3.45 15.81 0.10
C LEU A 69 -3.97 15.95 -1.34
N LYS A 70 -3.95 14.84 -2.09
CA LYS A 70 -4.34 14.77 -3.50
C LYS A 70 -5.38 13.68 -3.71
N TYR A 71 -6.06 13.78 -4.85
CA TYR A 71 -6.90 12.72 -5.37
C TYR A 71 -6.05 11.54 -5.84
N HIS A 72 -6.46 10.33 -5.48
CA HIS A 72 -5.90 9.08 -5.96
C HIS A 72 -7.02 8.13 -6.39
N CYS A 73 -6.74 7.33 -7.41
CA CYS A 73 -7.47 6.11 -7.69
C CYS A 73 -6.49 4.95 -7.66
N ALA A 74 -6.73 4.00 -6.76
CA ALA A 74 -5.76 3.00 -6.38
C ALA A 74 -6.42 1.63 -6.15
N ILE A 75 -5.59 0.60 -6.15
CA ILE A 75 -5.99 -0.75 -5.75
C ILE A 75 -6.18 -0.76 -4.22
N ASN A 76 -7.11 -1.56 -3.69
CA ASN A 76 -7.18 -1.85 -2.26
C ASN A 76 -6.68 -3.27 -1.96
N ALA A 77 -6.49 -3.59 -0.67
CA ALA A 77 -5.97 -4.88 -0.24
C ALA A 77 -6.82 -6.09 -0.68
N SER A 78 -8.11 -5.88 -0.99
CA SER A 78 -9.01 -6.92 -1.50
C SER A 78 -8.96 -7.07 -3.02
N GLY A 79 -8.06 -6.35 -3.70
CA GLY A 79 -8.00 -6.32 -5.16
C GLY A 79 -9.15 -5.54 -5.80
N GLY A 80 -9.90 -4.74 -5.06
CA GLY A 80 -10.86 -3.78 -5.63
C GLY A 80 -10.18 -2.45 -6.00
N LEU A 81 -10.95 -1.53 -6.59
CA LEU A 81 -10.50 -0.16 -6.86
C LEU A 81 -11.20 0.83 -5.93
N VAL A 82 -10.45 1.84 -5.50
CA VAL A 82 -10.95 2.93 -4.65
C VAL A 82 -10.47 4.27 -5.15
N GLU A 83 -11.33 5.28 -5.04
CA GLU A 83 -10.95 6.69 -5.05
C GLU A 83 -10.77 7.16 -3.60
N VAL A 84 -9.73 7.97 -3.34
CA VAL A 84 -9.41 8.47 -2.01
C VAL A 84 -8.67 9.81 -2.07
N CYS A 85 -8.90 10.68 -1.09
CA CYS A 85 -8.05 11.83 -0.82
C CYS A 85 -6.97 11.41 0.17
N ALA A 86 -5.73 11.29 -0.27
CA ALA A 86 -4.62 10.84 0.57
C ALA A 86 -3.37 11.65 0.26
N TYR A 87 -2.32 11.49 1.07
CA TYR A 87 -1.04 12.10 0.73
C TYR A 87 -0.44 11.44 -0.52
N GLU A 88 0.07 12.28 -1.42
CA GLU A 88 0.88 11.84 -2.55
C GLU A 88 2.14 11.16 -2.05
N GLN A 89 2.47 10.02 -2.66
CA GLN A 89 3.56 9.16 -2.26
C GLN A 89 4.37 8.72 -3.48
N ASN A 90 5.64 8.40 -3.23
CA ASN A 90 6.52 7.85 -4.23
C ASN A 90 6.28 6.35 -4.37
N ILE A 91 5.97 5.89 -5.58
CA ILE A 91 5.81 4.47 -5.87
C ILE A 91 7.05 3.98 -6.59
N LEU A 92 7.65 2.90 -6.10
CA LEU A 92 8.96 2.41 -6.51
C LEU A 92 8.86 1.03 -7.15
N TYR A 93 9.91 0.67 -7.90
CA TYR A 93 10.18 -0.71 -8.35
C TYR A 93 9.01 -1.35 -9.13
N GLY A 94 8.39 -0.60 -10.04
CA GLY A 94 7.31 -1.13 -10.87
C GLY A 94 6.06 -1.59 -10.11
N GLN A 95 5.90 -1.18 -8.84
CA GLN A 95 4.71 -1.51 -8.06
C GLN A 95 3.50 -0.71 -8.53
N CYS A 96 2.32 -1.32 -8.49
CA CYS A 96 1.06 -0.63 -8.73
C CYS A 96 0.67 0.19 -7.50
N THR A 97 0.01 1.33 -7.70
CA THR A 97 -0.45 2.18 -6.59
C THR A 97 -1.57 1.48 -5.82
N GLU A 98 -1.38 1.34 -4.51
CA GLU A 98 -2.33 0.74 -3.56
C GLU A 98 -2.67 1.75 -2.46
N TYR A 99 -3.94 1.80 -2.06
CA TYR A 99 -4.34 2.45 -0.81
C TYR A 99 -4.54 1.39 0.27
N SER A 100 -3.73 1.48 1.32
CA SER A 100 -3.88 0.64 2.51
C SER A 100 -4.81 1.34 3.49
N GLU A 101 -6.04 0.81 3.65
CA GLU A 101 -6.98 1.29 4.67
C GLU A 101 -6.43 1.08 6.09
N SER A 102 -5.73 -0.03 6.34
CA SER A 102 -5.13 -0.31 7.66
C SER A 102 -3.96 0.63 7.98
N GLY A 103 -3.14 0.97 6.97
CA GLY A 103 -2.05 1.93 7.11
C GLY A 103 -2.48 3.40 6.96
N ASN A 104 -3.71 3.64 6.50
CA ASN A 104 -4.22 4.96 6.08
C ASN A 104 -3.26 5.70 5.12
N LEU A 105 -2.65 4.99 4.17
CA LEU A 105 -1.63 5.59 3.31
C LEU A 105 -1.59 4.97 1.91
N ILE A 106 -1.09 5.75 0.96
CA ILE A 106 -0.79 5.29 -0.40
C ILE A 106 0.58 4.61 -0.41
N MET A 107 0.67 3.42 -0.96
CA MET A 107 1.92 2.66 -1.08
C MET A 107 2.00 1.94 -2.42
N GLY A 108 3.17 1.36 -2.72
CA GLY A 108 3.28 0.39 -3.79
C GLY A 108 2.77 -0.98 -3.33
N SER A 109 1.93 -1.61 -4.16
CA SER A 109 1.42 -2.95 -3.90
C SER A 109 2.53 -4.00 -3.98
N LYS A 110 2.51 -4.93 -3.02
CA LYS A 110 3.36 -6.14 -3.08
C LYS A 110 2.79 -7.21 -4.00
N ASN A 111 1.48 -7.19 -4.22
CA ASN A 111 0.76 -8.22 -4.97
C ASN A 111 0.57 -7.84 -6.45
N PHE A 112 0.56 -6.54 -6.76
CA PHE A 112 0.32 -6.03 -8.09
C PHE A 112 1.53 -5.21 -8.58
N THR A 113 2.18 -5.71 -9.63
CA THR A 113 3.32 -5.05 -10.27
C THR A 113 3.15 -5.03 -11.79
N CYS A 114 3.71 -4.03 -12.47
CA CYS A 114 3.60 -3.90 -13.93
C CYS A 114 4.51 -4.87 -14.70
N TYR A 115 5.45 -5.56 -14.02
CA TYR A 115 6.46 -6.39 -14.69
C TYR A 115 5.83 -7.50 -15.54
N ASN A 116 4.66 -7.99 -15.11
CA ASN A 116 3.95 -9.05 -15.81
C ASN A 116 3.11 -8.56 -17.01
N ILE A 117 3.08 -7.26 -17.31
CA ILE A 117 2.09 -6.69 -18.23
C ILE A 117 2.69 -5.81 -19.35
N THR A 118 3.69 -4.98 -19.05
CA THR A 118 4.19 -3.97 -20.00
C THR A 118 5.47 -4.40 -20.73
N ASN A 119 5.56 -5.61 -21.31
CA ASN A 119 6.77 -6.06 -22.02
C ASN A 119 8.09 -5.73 -21.23
N ASN A 120 8.07 -5.85 -19.89
CA ASN A 120 9.16 -5.49 -18.97
C ASN A 120 9.58 -4.00 -18.87
N ARG A 121 8.76 -3.02 -19.25
CA ARG A 121 9.05 -1.59 -19.01
C ARG A 121 8.21 -1.02 -17.89
N CYS A 122 8.61 -1.33 -16.66
CA CYS A 122 8.13 -0.65 -15.47
C CYS A 122 8.95 0.60 -15.17
N PRO A 123 8.34 1.67 -14.63
CA PRO A 123 9.10 2.78 -14.09
C PRO A 123 9.87 2.34 -12.84
N ASP A 124 11.09 2.84 -12.67
CA ASP A 124 11.80 2.73 -11.38
C ASP A 124 11.06 3.50 -10.28
N PHE A 125 10.42 4.61 -10.67
CA PHE A 125 9.70 5.51 -9.79
C PHE A 125 8.59 6.27 -10.52
N TYR A 126 7.46 6.51 -9.84
CA TYR A 126 6.48 7.53 -10.22
C TYR A 126 5.73 8.08 -8.99
N LEU A 127 5.17 9.29 -9.11
CA LEU A 127 4.26 9.87 -8.13
C LEU A 127 2.91 9.16 -8.18
N SER A 128 2.31 8.85 -7.04
CA SER A 128 1.02 8.14 -6.99
C SER A 128 -0.15 8.89 -7.64
N THR A 129 -0.07 10.22 -7.83
CA THR A 129 -1.04 10.99 -8.63
C THR A 129 -0.94 10.71 -10.13
N LYS A 130 0.14 10.08 -10.58
CA LYS A 130 0.39 9.67 -11.97
C LYS A 130 0.06 8.20 -12.24
N ALA A 131 -0.64 7.52 -11.32
CA ALA A 131 -1.06 6.13 -11.47
C ALA A 131 -1.89 5.86 -12.74
N TYR A 132 -2.65 6.85 -13.24
CA TYR A 132 -3.42 6.75 -14.49
C TYR A 132 -2.56 6.44 -15.72
N LYS A 133 -1.24 6.64 -15.65
CA LYS A 133 -0.29 6.28 -16.72
C LYS A 133 -0.04 4.77 -16.82
N TYR A 134 -0.48 4.01 -15.81
CA TYR A 134 -0.27 2.56 -15.69
C TYR A 134 -1.62 1.83 -15.59
N PRO A 135 -2.53 2.01 -16.57
CA PRO A 135 -3.89 1.43 -16.52
C PRO A 135 -3.89 -0.11 -16.47
N GLU A 136 -2.79 -0.75 -16.87
CA GLU A 136 -2.57 -2.18 -16.79
C GLU A 136 -2.65 -2.73 -15.36
N CYS A 137 -2.26 -1.92 -14.36
CA CYS A 137 -2.37 -2.29 -12.95
C CYS A 137 -3.81 -2.63 -12.56
N TYR A 138 -4.79 -2.02 -13.21
CA TYR A 138 -6.21 -2.24 -12.96
C TYR A 138 -6.77 -3.43 -13.74
N LEU A 139 -6.06 -3.96 -14.74
CA LEU A 139 -6.45 -5.16 -15.50
C LEU A 139 -6.10 -6.44 -14.73
N LEU A 140 -4.99 -6.43 -13.97
CA LEU A 140 -4.60 -7.57 -13.12
C LEU A 140 -5.70 -7.93 -12.12
N ILE A 141 -6.36 -6.92 -11.58
CA ILE A 141 -7.49 -7.08 -10.65
C ILE A 141 -8.60 -7.90 -11.28
N LYS A 142 -9.07 -7.54 -12.47
CA LYS A 142 -10.22 -8.21 -13.11
C LYS A 142 -9.94 -9.69 -13.30
N LYS A 143 -8.72 -10.03 -13.74
CA LYS A 143 -8.30 -11.42 -13.92
C LYS A 143 -8.26 -12.19 -12.59
N THR A 144 -7.80 -11.59 -11.51
CA THR A 144 -7.75 -12.25 -10.20
C THR A 144 -9.13 -12.44 -9.59
N THR A 145 -10.02 -11.44 -9.71
CA THR A 145 -11.40 -11.54 -9.21
C THR A 145 -12.21 -12.58 -9.98
N GLU A 146 -12.02 -12.70 -11.29
CA GLU A 146 -12.69 -13.73 -12.11
C GLU A 146 -12.26 -15.16 -11.75
N ILE A 147 -11.01 -15.37 -11.29
CA ILE A 147 -10.52 -16.69 -10.86
C ILE A 147 -11.07 -17.07 -9.47
N GLN A 148 -11.52 -16.10 -8.67
CA GLN A 148 -12.01 -16.30 -7.30
C GLN A 148 -13.54 -16.33 -7.18
N GLN A 149 -14.27 -16.17 -8.27
CA GLN A 149 -15.73 -16.24 -8.25
C GLN A 149 -16.19 -17.70 -8.38
N PRO A 150 -16.93 -18.27 -7.40
CA PRO A 150 -17.57 -19.57 -7.58
C PRO A 150 -18.52 -19.49 -8.78
N ALA A 151 -18.46 -20.50 -9.65
CA ALA A 151 -19.35 -20.61 -10.80
C ALA A 151 -20.82 -20.44 -10.36
N PRO A 152 -21.67 -19.70 -11.12
CA PRO A 152 -23.08 -19.61 -10.79
C PRO A 152 -23.73 -20.98 -10.91
N THR A 153 -24.19 -21.52 -9.78
CA THR A 153 -25.04 -22.70 -9.72
C THR A 153 -26.41 -22.34 -10.29
N ASN A 154 -26.67 -22.75 -11.53
CA ASN A 154 -28.03 -22.81 -12.06
C ASN A 154 -28.69 -24.09 -11.54
N GLU A 155 -29.67 -23.94 -10.65
CA GLU A 155 -30.62 -25.00 -10.31
C GLU A 155 -31.73 -25.12 -11.36
N GLN A 156 -32.32 -26.34 -11.39
CA GLN A 156 -33.57 -26.77 -12.05
C GLN A 156 -33.38 -27.44 -13.43
N SER A 157 -33.78 -28.69 -13.72
CA SER A 157 -34.68 -29.68 -13.08
C SER A 157 -34.30 -31.13 -13.45
N SER A 158 -34.60 -32.08 -12.55
CA SER A 158 -34.55 -33.57 -12.72
C SER A 158 -35.52 -34.10 -13.82
N PRO A 159 -35.52 -35.41 -14.25
CA PRO A 159 -35.34 -36.60 -13.41
C PRO A 159 -34.61 -37.86 -13.96
N SER A 160 -34.04 -38.61 -13.00
CA SER A 160 -33.94 -40.09 -12.84
C SER A 160 -33.31 -40.98 -13.94
N VAL A 161 -32.25 -41.73 -13.61
CA VAL A 161 -32.20 -43.21 -13.63
C VAL A 161 -31.16 -43.69 -12.60
N ASP A 162 -31.54 -44.77 -11.91
CA ASP A 162 -30.94 -45.44 -10.77
C ASP A 162 -29.77 -46.40 -11.13
N LEU A 163 -29.06 -46.82 -10.08
CA LEU A 163 -28.52 -48.17 -9.85
C LEU A 163 -27.00 -48.42 -9.92
N THR A 164 -26.41 -48.38 -8.71
CA THR A 164 -25.34 -49.23 -8.10
C THR A 164 -24.11 -49.66 -8.89
N THR A 165 -22.93 -49.57 -8.24
CA THR A 165 -22.22 -50.73 -7.66
C THR A 165 -21.10 -50.26 -6.74
N ALA A 166 -21.07 -50.83 -5.52
CA ALA A 166 -20.04 -50.63 -4.52
C ALA A 166 -18.79 -51.48 -4.81
N SER A 167 -17.62 -51.00 -4.46
CA SER A 167 -16.55 -51.84 -3.89
C SER A 167 -15.55 -51.00 -3.11
N ASN A 168 -15.27 -51.50 -1.91
CA ASN A 168 -14.41 -50.96 -0.87
C ASN A 168 -12.92 -51.16 -1.19
N ILE A 169 -12.04 -50.37 -0.56
CA ILE A 169 -10.86 -50.83 0.23
C ILE A 169 -10.12 -49.59 0.80
N SER A 170 -10.34 -49.40 2.11
CA SER A 170 -9.41 -49.15 3.23
C SER A 170 -8.07 -48.38 3.12
N HIS A 171 -7.87 -47.55 4.17
CA HIS A 171 -6.62 -47.13 4.86
C HIS A 171 -5.67 -46.23 4.04
N GLU A 172 -5.07 -45.14 4.54
CA GLU A 172 -4.45 -44.93 5.85
C GLU A 172 -4.23 -43.41 6.09
N LYS A 173 -4.33 -42.97 7.34
CA LYS A 173 -3.98 -41.64 7.82
C LYS A 173 -2.45 -41.52 7.89
N THR A 174 -1.87 -40.44 7.36
CA THR A 174 -0.56 -39.98 7.83
C THR A 174 -0.54 -38.46 7.88
N GLU A 175 -0.39 -37.97 9.11
CA GLU A 175 -0.02 -36.61 9.45
C GLU A 175 1.44 -36.37 9.03
N ASN A 176 1.73 -35.18 8.53
CA ASN A 176 3.08 -34.66 8.35
C ASN A 176 3.04 -33.18 8.73
N GLU A 177 3.61 -32.92 9.89
CA GLU A 177 3.96 -31.63 10.43
C GLU A 177 5.41 -31.32 9.98
N SER A 178 5.69 -30.11 9.52
CA SER A 178 7.06 -29.60 9.48
C SER A 178 7.06 -28.09 9.76
N GLY A 179 7.40 -27.77 11.02
CA GLY A 179 7.77 -26.44 11.45
C GLY A 179 9.12 -26.02 10.87
N ILE A 180 9.30 -24.71 10.72
CA ILE A 180 10.59 -24.09 10.43
C ILE A 180 10.81 -23.02 11.50
N ASP A 181 11.74 -23.30 12.40
CA ASP A 181 12.30 -22.36 13.37
C ASP A 181 13.05 -21.24 12.63
N LEU A 182 12.77 -19.98 13.00
CA LEU A 182 13.48 -18.81 12.49
C LEU A 182 14.43 -18.26 13.57
N PRO A 183 15.74 -18.12 13.31
CA PRO A 183 16.69 -17.66 14.32
C PRO A 183 16.60 -16.13 14.52
N ASN A 184 16.62 -15.72 15.79
CA ASN A 184 16.74 -14.33 16.24
C ASN A 184 17.95 -13.63 15.57
N PHE A 185 17.68 -12.68 14.67
CA PHE A 185 18.71 -11.76 14.18
C PHE A 185 18.81 -10.55 15.11
N ALA A 186 19.90 -10.50 15.88
CA ALA A 186 20.28 -9.32 16.64
C ALA A 186 20.64 -8.19 15.66
N VAL A 187 19.87 -7.09 15.69
CA VAL A 187 20.15 -5.88 14.90
C VAL A 187 21.28 -5.11 15.57
N THR A 188 22.51 -5.26 15.07
CA THR A 188 23.63 -4.40 15.45
C THR A 188 23.61 -3.14 14.58
N VAL A 189 23.28 -2.00 15.20
CA VAL A 189 23.37 -0.68 14.56
C VAL A 189 24.85 -0.28 14.50
N LEU A 190 25.46 -0.36 13.31
CA LEU A 190 26.80 0.14 13.06
C LEU A 190 26.73 1.65 12.73
N SER A 191 26.92 2.49 13.74
CA SER A 191 27.06 3.94 13.55
C SER A 191 28.38 4.25 12.86
N VAL A 192 28.33 4.61 11.58
CA VAL A 192 29.50 5.11 10.83
C VAL A 192 29.83 6.52 11.30
N VAL A 193 30.88 6.65 12.11
CA VAL A 193 31.50 7.95 12.42
C VAL A 193 32.45 8.29 11.28
N ILE A 194 32.01 9.12 10.34
CA ILE A 194 32.93 9.79 9.41
C ILE A 194 33.52 10.99 10.14
N ALA A 195 34.63 10.78 10.85
CA ALA A 195 35.49 11.88 11.28
C ALA A 195 36.18 12.43 10.01
N ARG A 196 35.67 13.54 9.48
CA ARG A 196 36.41 14.33 8.50
C ARG A 196 37.42 15.20 9.24
N GLU A 197 38.68 14.95 8.95
CA GLU A 197 39.82 15.85 9.16
C GLU A 197 39.48 17.31 8.89
N ILE A 198 39.68 18.17 9.88
CA ILE A 198 40.04 19.57 9.67
C ILE A 198 40.97 20.01 10.82
N LEU A 199 42.29 19.98 10.58
CA LEU A 199 43.21 21.06 10.96
C LEU A 199 43.28 22.03 9.77
N PRO A 200 43.63 23.33 9.92
CA PRO A 200 44.54 23.91 10.91
C PRO A 200 43.89 24.86 11.94
#